data_AF-A0A966FL43-F1
#
_entry.id   AF-A0A966FL43-F1
#
_cell.length_a   1.000
_cell.length_b   1.000
_cell.length_c   1.000
_cell.angle_alpha   90.00
_cell.angle_beta   90.00
_cell.angle_gamma   90.00
#
_symmetry.space_group_name_H-M   'P 1'
#
loop_
_entity.id
_entity.type
_entity.pdbx_description
1 polymer ?
#
loop_
_entity_poly.entity_id
_entity_poly.type
_entity_poly.pdbx_seq_one_letter_code
_entity_poly.pdbx_strand_id
1 'polypeptide(L)'
;MKKKIVVFVMAIMLMPAIASAQDVFEKYNDNANVTYVSIKPKMFQMIAKMGINVEEPEAKAYMDMINSITSFKTLITDNKSISEDITKWVKSRSSSLEELMEVKDDGSEVKFYVKEGKDSDHVKELLIYVNGIDKAMKGQGVEINGENRKIETVVVSLTGDINLNEISKLTEKMNIPGGQHLEKKQ
;
A
#
# COMPACT_ATOMS: atom_id res chain seq x y z
N MET A 1 -1.75 -18.31 -46.36
CA MET A 1 -2.51 -17.09 -45.94
C MET A 1 -3.49 -17.39 -44.81
N LYS A 2 -4.31 -18.45 -44.88
CA LYS A 2 -5.29 -18.82 -43.83
C LYS A 2 -4.70 -18.95 -42.40
N LYS A 3 -3.52 -19.57 -42.24
CA LYS A 3 -2.84 -19.68 -40.93
C LYS A 3 -2.42 -18.33 -40.32
N LYS A 4 -2.05 -17.34 -41.14
CA LYS A 4 -1.68 -15.99 -40.67
C LYS A 4 -2.90 -15.19 -40.18
N ILE A 5 -4.05 -15.40 -40.83
CA ILE A 5 -5.34 -14.80 -40.41
C ILE A 5 -5.78 -15.37 -39.06
N VAL A 6 -5.66 -16.69 -38.86
CA VAL A 6 -6.01 -17.33 -37.57
C VAL A 6 -5.13 -16.82 -36.42
N VAL A 7 -3.83 -16.64 -36.64
CA VAL A 7 -2.91 -16.07 -35.64
C VAL A 7 -3.25 -14.60 -35.34
N PHE A 8 -3.61 -13.82 -36.34
CA PHE A 8 -4.00 -12.42 -36.16
C PHE A 8 -5.32 -12.27 -35.38
N VAL A 9 -6.31 -13.13 -35.67
CA VAL A 9 -7.59 -13.14 -34.95
C VAL A 9 -7.40 -13.59 -33.49
N MET A 10 -6.55 -14.59 -33.23
CA MET A 10 -6.19 -14.98 -31.86
C MET A 10 -5.47 -13.85 -31.11
N ALA A 11 -4.57 -13.11 -31.77
CA ALA A 11 -3.90 -11.97 -31.15
C ALA A 11 -4.89 -10.87 -30.74
N ILE A 12 -5.89 -10.56 -31.58
CA ILE A 12 -6.95 -9.58 -31.26
C ILE A 12 -7.85 -10.06 -30.12
N MET A 13 -8.22 -11.35 -30.09
CA MET A 13 -9.02 -11.91 -29.00
C MET A 13 -8.31 -11.88 -27.65
N LEU A 14 -6.97 -11.89 -27.63
CA LEU A 14 -6.17 -11.85 -26.41
C LEU A 14 -5.84 -10.43 -25.92
N MET A 15 -6.08 -9.38 -26.72
CA MET A 15 -5.83 -7.98 -26.31
C MET A 15 -6.60 -7.54 -25.05
N PRO A 16 -7.90 -7.89 -24.86
CA PRO A 16 -8.65 -7.47 -23.66
C PRO A 16 -8.08 -8.05 -22.35
N ALA A 17 -7.43 -9.21 -22.42
CA ALA A 17 -6.84 -9.85 -21.24
C ALA A 17 -5.62 -9.07 -20.71
N ILE A 18 -4.89 -8.37 -21.59
CA ILE A 18 -3.70 -7.59 -21.20
C ILE A 18 -4.10 -6.25 -20.57
N ALA A 19 -5.21 -5.65 -21.00
CA ALA A 19 -5.72 -4.39 -20.45
C ALA A 19 -6.14 -4.49 -18.96
N SER A 20 -6.40 -5.70 -18.47
CA SER A 20 -6.85 -5.94 -17.09
C SER A 20 -5.71 -6.10 -16.08
N ALA A 21 -4.44 -6.05 -16.52
CA ALA A 21 -3.27 -6.29 -15.68
C ALA A 21 -2.55 -5.00 -15.23
N GLN A 22 -3.04 -3.82 -15.61
CA GLN A 22 -2.39 -2.57 -15.25
C GLN A 22 -2.55 -2.30 -13.75
N ASP A 23 -1.42 -2.07 -13.08
CA ASP A 23 -1.34 -1.69 -11.68
C ASP A 23 -2.15 -0.41 -11.42
N VAL A 24 -2.98 -0.38 -10.38
CA VAL A 24 -3.83 0.81 -10.09
C VAL A 24 -3.00 2.04 -9.80
N PHE A 25 -1.80 1.90 -9.23
CA PHE A 25 -0.92 3.04 -8.99
C PHE A 25 -0.44 3.65 -10.30
N GLU A 26 -0.15 2.85 -11.32
CA GLU A 26 0.21 3.35 -12.65
C GLU A 26 -0.99 3.91 -13.41
N LYS A 27 -2.17 3.31 -13.25
CA LYS A 27 -3.41 3.76 -13.90
C LYS A 27 -3.84 5.16 -13.42
N TYR A 28 -3.59 5.48 -12.15
CA TYR A 28 -4.14 6.67 -11.49
C TYR A 28 -3.09 7.68 -10.99
N ASN A 29 -1.79 7.46 -11.22
CA ASN A 29 -0.71 8.36 -10.75
C ASN A 29 -0.87 9.82 -11.19
N ASP A 30 -1.43 10.07 -12.37
CA ASP A 30 -1.64 11.40 -12.96
C ASP A 30 -3.13 11.84 -12.95
N ASN A 31 -3.99 11.17 -12.18
CA ASN A 31 -5.41 11.48 -12.12
C ASN A 31 -5.73 12.61 -11.12
N ALA A 32 -6.46 13.64 -11.55
CA ALA A 32 -6.81 14.78 -10.70
C ALA A 32 -7.67 14.43 -9.46
N ASN A 33 -8.41 13.33 -9.49
CA ASN A 33 -9.24 12.85 -8.38
C ASN A 33 -8.48 11.92 -7.42
N VAL A 34 -7.16 11.82 -7.58
CA VAL A 34 -6.32 10.91 -6.82
C VAL A 34 -5.11 11.68 -6.28
N THR A 35 -4.88 11.56 -4.98
CA THR A 35 -3.60 11.92 -4.40
C THR A 35 -2.70 10.70 -4.49
N TYR A 36 -1.69 10.77 -5.36
CA TYR A 36 -0.68 9.74 -5.52
C TYR A 36 0.62 10.17 -4.82
N VAL A 37 1.13 9.29 -3.97
CA VAL A 37 2.43 9.47 -3.32
C VAL A 37 3.30 8.28 -3.68
N SER A 38 4.51 8.54 -4.19
CA SER A 38 5.52 7.51 -4.44
C SER A 38 6.86 7.94 -3.88
N ILE A 39 7.36 7.16 -2.93
CA ILE A 39 8.65 7.41 -2.28
C ILE A 39 9.62 6.32 -2.76
N LYS A 40 10.71 6.78 -3.37
CA LYS A 40 11.80 5.92 -3.84
C LYS A 40 12.85 5.72 -2.73
N PRO A 41 13.65 4.64 -2.79
CA PRO A 41 14.66 4.32 -1.76
C PRO A 41 15.64 5.45 -1.47
N LYS A 42 15.96 6.27 -2.47
CA LYS A 42 16.87 7.41 -2.30
C LYS A 42 16.31 8.48 -1.34
N MET A 43 14.99 8.73 -1.35
CA MET A 43 14.38 9.71 -0.44
C MET A 43 14.43 9.21 1.01
N PHE A 44 14.14 7.92 1.20
CA PHE A 44 14.29 7.21 2.46
C PHE A 44 15.71 7.36 3.03
N GLN A 45 16.74 7.10 2.22
CA GLN A 45 18.16 7.32 2.58
C GLN A 45 18.52 8.79 2.86
N MET A 46 17.83 9.74 2.24
CA MET A 46 18.07 11.17 2.50
C MET A 46 17.46 11.60 3.83
N ILE A 47 16.21 11.22 4.14
CA ILE A 47 15.56 11.49 5.43
C ILE A 47 16.38 10.88 6.57
N ALA A 48 16.75 9.63 6.39
CA ALA A 48 17.70 8.88 7.20
C ALA A 48 18.97 9.68 7.57
N LYS A 49 19.57 10.37 6.60
CA LYS A 49 20.78 11.18 6.79
C LYS A 49 20.54 12.57 7.39
N MET A 50 19.33 13.13 7.21
CA MET A 50 19.01 14.49 7.66
C MET A 50 18.43 14.55 9.07
N GLY A 51 17.80 13.48 9.55
CA GLY A 51 17.01 13.48 10.79
C GLY A 51 17.58 12.68 11.95
N ILE A 52 18.79 12.13 11.83
CA ILE A 52 19.29 11.16 12.80
C ILE A 52 20.70 11.51 13.26
N ASN A 53 20.83 11.78 14.55
CA ASN A 53 22.11 11.67 15.24
C ASN A 53 22.42 10.17 15.38
N VAL A 54 23.26 9.62 14.48
CA VAL A 54 23.48 8.17 14.25
C VAL A 54 24.18 7.46 15.43
N GLU A 55 24.29 8.13 16.58
CA GLU A 55 24.99 7.65 17.77
C GLU A 55 24.10 6.82 18.70
N GLU A 56 22.77 6.83 18.50
CA GLU A 56 21.84 6.03 19.30
C GLU A 56 21.56 4.64 18.66
N PRO A 57 21.63 3.54 19.42
CA PRO A 57 21.38 2.18 18.91
C PRO A 57 20.02 1.99 18.23
N GLU A 58 19.00 2.72 18.70
CA GLU A 58 17.62 2.70 18.19
C GLU A 58 17.47 3.36 16.82
N ALA A 59 18.37 4.30 16.49
CA ALA A 59 18.40 4.92 15.18
C ALA A 59 18.80 3.95 14.08
N LYS A 60 19.66 2.97 14.39
CA LYS A 60 20.14 1.97 13.44
C LYS A 60 19.01 1.05 12.96
N ALA A 61 18.19 0.56 13.89
CA ALA A 61 16.99 -0.24 13.60
C ALA A 61 16.05 0.46 12.60
N TYR A 62 15.79 1.75 12.84
CA TYR A 62 14.98 2.58 11.95
C TYR A 62 15.62 2.76 10.56
N MET A 63 16.93 2.98 10.51
CA MET A 63 17.68 3.11 9.26
C MET A 63 17.68 1.82 8.45
N ASP A 64 17.85 0.68 9.11
CA ASP A 64 17.86 -0.62 8.46
C ASP A 64 16.48 -0.96 7.87
N MET A 65 15.40 -0.64 8.57
CA MET A 65 14.03 -0.75 8.05
C MET A 65 13.82 0.16 6.83
N ILE A 66 14.21 1.43 6.91
CA ILE A 66 14.07 2.38 5.81
C ILE A 66 14.88 1.96 4.59
N ASN A 67 16.08 1.43 4.80
CA ASN A 67 16.94 0.93 3.73
C ASN A 67 16.39 -0.36 3.09
N SER A 68 15.61 -1.15 3.82
CA SER A 68 15.02 -2.37 3.28
C SER A 68 13.78 -2.11 2.42
N ILE A 69 13.21 -0.90 2.49
CA ILE A 69 12.11 -0.47 1.65
C ILE A 69 12.61 -0.12 0.24
N THR A 70 12.09 -0.84 -0.75
CA THR A 70 12.40 -0.64 -2.18
C THR A 70 11.38 0.26 -2.88
N SER A 71 10.14 0.28 -2.41
CA SER A 71 9.08 1.13 -2.96
C SER A 71 8.01 1.36 -1.91
N PHE A 72 7.55 2.60 -1.81
CA PHE A 72 6.33 2.97 -1.09
C PHE A 72 5.43 3.73 -2.04
N LYS A 73 4.20 3.26 -2.20
CA LYS A 73 3.17 3.88 -3.03
C LYS A 73 1.89 4.03 -2.24
N THR A 74 1.22 5.17 -2.37
CA THR A 74 -0.10 5.42 -1.77
C THR A 74 -1.01 6.05 -2.81
N LEU A 75 -2.27 5.58 -2.87
CA LEU A 75 -3.36 6.30 -3.52
C LEU A 75 -4.41 6.66 -2.47
N ILE A 76 -4.90 7.88 -2.54
CA ILE A 76 -6.01 8.39 -1.75
C ILE A 76 -7.02 8.96 -2.72
N THR A 77 -8.30 8.62 -2.56
CA THR A 77 -9.37 9.17 -3.39
C THR A 77 -10.67 9.35 -2.62
N ASP A 78 -11.42 10.38 -3.00
CA ASP A 78 -12.81 10.64 -2.62
C ASP A 78 -13.80 10.19 -3.73
N ASN A 79 -13.28 9.73 -4.87
CA ASN A 79 -14.08 9.34 -6.02
C ASN A 79 -14.52 7.88 -5.96
N LYS A 80 -15.83 7.66 -5.81
CA LYS A 80 -16.44 6.32 -5.69
C LYS A 80 -16.12 5.35 -6.83
N SER A 81 -16.04 5.83 -8.08
CA SER A 81 -15.73 4.95 -9.21
C SER A 81 -14.27 4.48 -9.17
N ILE A 82 -13.36 5.35 -8.72
CA ILE A 82 -11.95 4.99 -8.54
C ILE A 82 -11.81 4.05 -7.33
N SER A 83 -12.53 4.33 -6.24
CA SER A 83 -12.63 3.44 -5.07
C SER A 83 -13.06 2.02 -5.43
N GLU A 84 -14.09 1.85 -6.27
CA GLU A 84 -14.54 0.54 -6.74
C GLU A 84 -13.47 -0.17 -7.58
N ASP A 85 -12.75 0.55 -8.44
CA ASP A 85 -11.67 -0.01 -9.25
C ASP A 85 -10.47 -0.43 -8.39
N ILE A 86 -10.09 0.38 -7.40
CA ILE A 86 -9.09 0.01 -6.38
C ILE A 86 -9.53 -1.25 -5.65
N THR A 87 -10.80 -1.33 -5.24
CA THR A 87 -11.35 -2.50 -4.53
C THR A 87 -11.27 -3.77 -5.38
N LYS A 88 -11.59 -3.69 -6.68
CA LYS A 88 -11.45 -4.83 -7.61
C LYS A 88 -9.98 -5.24 -7.76
N TRP A 89 -9.09 -4.27 -7.88
CA TRP A 89 -7.66 -4.55 -7.97
C TRP A 89 -7.11 -5.19 -6.70
N VAL A 90 -7.47 -4.70 -5.50
CA VAL A 90 -7.07 -5.31 -4.22
C VAL A 90 -7.55 -6.75 -4.14
N LYS A 91 -8.82 -7.03 -4.50
CA LYS A 91 -9.35 -8.41 -4.52
C LYS A 91 -8.59 -9.33 -5.48
N SER A 92 -8.14 -8.81 -6.62
CA SER A 92 -7.31 -9.57 -7.55
C SER A 92 -5.90 -9.79 -6.99
N ARG A 93 -5.28 -8.75 -6.44
CA ARG A 93 -3.92 -8.78 -5.90
C ARG A 93 -3.80 -9.66 -4.67
N SER A 94 -4.80 -9.61 -3.78
CA SER A 94 -4.82 -10.35 -2.51
C SER A 94 -4.84 -11.86 -2.72
N SER A 95 -5.23 -12.38 -3.89
CA SER A 95 -5.15 -13.81 -4.20
C SER A 95 -3.75 -14.41 -4.11
N SER A 96 -2.71 -13.56 -4.20
CA SER A 96 -1.30 -13.94 -4.08
C SER A 96 -0.65 -13.50 -2.77
N LEU A 97 -1.45 -12.99 -1.83
CA LEU A 97 -1.03 -12.45 -0.54
C LEU A 97 -1.76 -13.19 0.60
N GLU A 98 -1.16 -13.18 1.78
CA GLU A 98 -1.79 -13.63 3.01
C GLU A 98 -2.51 -12.47 3.69
N GLU A 99 -3.75 -12.69 4.13
CA GLU A 99 -4.50 -11.71 4.93
C GLU A 99 -4.10 -11.85 6.41
N LEU A 100 -3.52 -10.81 6.99
CA LEU A 100 -3.10 -10.82 8.39
C LEU A 100 -4.16 -10.25 9.33
N MET A 101 -4.90 -9.25 8.88
CA MET A 101 -5.85 -8.53 9.70
C MET A 101 -6.97 -7.93 8.84
N GLU A 102 -8.20 -8.05 9.34
CA GLU A 102 -9.39 -7.40 8.78
C GLU A 102 -10.16 -6.74 9.92
N VAL A 103 -10.53 -5.48 9.74
CA VAL A 103 -11.43 -4.74 10.65
C VAL A 103 -12.57 -4.20 9.81
N LYS A 104 -13.80 -4.41 10.28
CA LYS A 104 -15.02 -3.89 9.67
C LYS A 104 -15.84 -3.17 10.73
N ASP A 105 -16.18 -1.93 10.47
CA ASP A 105 -17.02 -1.12 11.37
C ASP A 105 -17.85 -0.10 10.59
N ASP A 106 -19.16 -0.05 10.82
CA ASP A 106 -20.14 0.86 10.21
C ASP A 106 -19.92 1.15 8.70
N GLY A 107 -19.64 0.11 7.92
CA GLY A 107 -19.41 0.21 6.47
C GLY A 107 -18.03 0.76 6.06
N SER A 108 -17.12 0.92 7.02
CA SER A 108 -15.68 1.01 6.80
C SER A 108 -15.02 -0.37 6.87
N GLU A 109 -13.94 -0.54 6.12
CA GLU A 109 -13.20 -1.79 6.02
C GLU A 109 -11.70 -1.47 5.96
N VAL A 110 -10.92 -2.12 6.82
CA VAL A 110 -9.45 -2.06 6.83
C VAL A 110 -8.92 -3.46 6.66
N LYS A 111 -8.00 -3.67 5.72
CA LYS A 111 -7.34 -4.95 5.48
C LYS A 111 -5.84 -4.80 5.38
N PHE A 112 -5.14 -5.75 5.97
CA PHE A 112 -3.70 -5.89 5.90
C PHE A 112 -3.37 -7.20 5.21
N TYR A 113 -2.61 -7.10 4.12
CA TYR A 113 -2.12 -8.23 3.36
C TYR A 113 -0.60 -8.22 3.33
N VAL A 114 0.01 -9.40 3.38
CA VAL A 114 1.46 -9.54 3.23
C VAL A 114 1.84 -10.58 2.20
N LYS A 115 3.02 -10.42 1.63
CA LYS A 115 3.72 -11.48 0.92
C LYS A 115 4.92 -11.90 1.76
N GLU A 116 4.97 -13.18 2.12
CA GLU A 116 6.09 -13.72 2.88
C GLU A 116 7.43 -13.49 2.17
N GLY A 117 8.44 -13.18 2.97
CA GLY A 117 9.78 -12.81 2.54
C GLY A 117 10.68 -14.01 2.34
N LYS A 118 11.86 -13.92 2.94
CA LYS A 118 12.89 -14.99 2.92
C LYS A 118 12.72 -15.97 4.10
N ASP A 119 12.04 -15.54 5.16
CA ASP A 119 11.74 -16.27 6.38
C ASP A 119 10.44 -15.71 7.02
N SER A 120 10.05 -16.22 8.19
CA SER A 120 8.82 -15.84 8.90
C SER A 120 8.79 -14.39 9.39
N ASP A 121 9.96 -13.77 9.53
CA ASP A 121 10.10 -12.46 10.16
C ASP A 121 10.21 -11.35 9.11
N HIS A 122 10.34 -11.72 7.83
CA HIS A 122 10.48 -10.78 6.73
C HIS A 122 9.29 -10.86 5.78
N VAL A 123 8.86 -9.70 5.28
CA VAL A 123 7.84 -9.59 4.24
C VAL A 123 8.40 -8.89 3.00
N LYS A 124 8.05 -9.43 1.84
CA LYS A 124 8.38 -8.85 0.52
C LYS A 124 7.46 -7.69 0.14
N GLU A 125 6.22 -7.76 0.60
CA GLU A 125 5.16 -6.83 0.27
C GLU A 125 4.24 -6.71 1.48
N LEU A 126 3.86 -5.48 1.79
CA LEU A 126 2.76 -5.13 2.69
C LEU A 126 1.79 -4.30 1.87
N LEU A 127 0.53 -4.74 1.81
CA LEU A 127 -0.55 -4.04 1.15
C LEU A 127 -1.62 -3.72 2.20
N ILE A 128 -1.88 -2.44 2.40
CA ILE A 128 -2.91 -1.94 3.31
C ILE A 128 -4.02 -1.34 2.47
N TYR A 129 -5.24 -1.78 2.70
CA TYR A 129 -6.43 -1.27 2.03
C TYR A 129 -7.41 -0.77 3.07
N VAL A 130 -7.84 0.48 2.90
CA VAL A 130 -8.86 1.11 3.75
C VAL A 130 -9.95 1.67 2.86
N ASN A 131 -11.21 1.38 3.18
CA ASN A 131 -12.36 1.86 2.45
C ASN A 131 -13.48 2.32 3.40
N GLY A 132 -14.34 3.20 2.92
CA GLY A 132 -15.43 3.78 3.72
C GLY A 132 -14.96 4.76 4.79
N ILE A 133 -13.83 5.44 4.58
CA ILE A 133 -13.25 6.38 5.56
C ILE A 133 -14.22 7.53 5.88
N ASP A 134 -14.94 8.08 4.90
CA ASP A 134 -15.94 9.14 5.07
C ASP A 134 -17.00 8.77 6.13
N LYS A 135 -17.41 7.49 6.15
CA LYS A 135 -18.37 6.98 7.14
C LYS A 135 -17.77 6.92 8.53
N ALA A 136 -16.56 6.35 8.67
CA ALA A 136 -15.85 6.29 9.94
C ALA A 136 -15.59 7.68 10.53
N MET A 137 -15.31 8.66 9.66
CA MET A 137 -15.11 10.06 10.02
C MET A 137 -16.43 10.83 10.19
N LYS A 138 -17.59 10.18 10.07
CA LYS A 138 -18.94 10.78 10.20
C LYS A 138 -19.11 12.02 9.30
N GLY A 139 -18.55 11.99 8.10
CA GLY A 139 -18.62 13.11 7.17
C GLY A 139 -17.63 14.23 7.41
N GLN A 140 -16.72 14.11 8.40
CA GLN A 140 -15.61 15.03 8.60
C GLN A 140 -14.54 14.74 7.55
N GLY A 141 -14.32 15.70 6.65
CA GLY A 141 -13.25 15.59 5.66
C GLY A 141 -11.88 15.89 6.26
N VAL A 142 -10.85 15.64 5.45
CA VAL A 142 -9.46 15.94 5.76
C VAL A 142 -9.00 17.02 4.79
N GLU A 143 -8.31 18.03 5.28
CA GLU A 143 -7.72 19.05 4.43
C GLU A 143 -6.51 18.48 3.68
N ILE A 144 -6.61 18.42 2.36
CA ILE A 144 -5.54 17.99 1.46
C ILE A 144 -5.37 19.08 0.40
N ASN A 145 -4.18 19.67 0.32
CA ASN A 145 -3.87 20.77 -0.59
C ASN A 145 -4.81 22.00 -0.43
N GLY A 146 -5.26 22.29 0.80
CA GLY A 146 -6.16 23.42 1.08
C GLY A 146 -7.64 23.14 0.78
N GLU A 147 -7.98 21.92 0.32
CA GLU A 147 -9.36 21.50 0.07
C GLU A 147 -9.80 20.47 1.10
N ASN A 148 -11.02 20.63 1.62
CA ASN A 148 -11.60 19.68 2.55
C ASN A 148 -12.18 18.47 1.77
N ARG A 149 -11.50 17.33 1.81
CA ARG A 149 -11.86 16.12 1.04
C ARG A 149 -12.42 15.05 1.95
N LYS A 150 -13.58 14.49 1.57
CA LYS A 150 -14.18 13.32 2.21
C LYS A 150 -13.55 12.06 1.63
N ILE A 151 -12.45 11.64 2.24
CA ILE A 151 -11.70 10.48 1.76
C ILE A 151 -12.61 9.24 1.79
N GLU A 152 -12.71 8.53 0.68
CA GLU A 152 -13.46 7.27 0.61
C GLU A 152 -12.50 6.08 0.78
N THR A 153 -11.40 6.07 0.02
CA THR A 153 -10.49 4.93 -0.08
C THR A 153 -9.03 5.36 0.00
N VAL A 154 -8.24 4.59 0.74
CA VAL A 154 -6.78 4.65 0.77
C VAL A 154 -6.24 3.26 0.46
N VAL A 155 -5.26 3.19 -0.43
CA VAL A 155 -4.47 1.97 -0.62
C VAL A 155 -2.99 2.31 -0.53
N VAL A 156 -2.27 1.56 0.30
CA VAL A 156 -0.83 1.70 0.53
C VAL A 156 -0.17 0.40 0.13
N SER A 157 0.87 0.48 -0.70
CA SER A 157 1.73 -0.65 -1.05
C SER A 157 3.17 -0.32 -0.67
N LEU A 158 3.76 -1.21 0.12
CA LEU A 158 5.14 -1.16 0.53
C LEU A 158 5.82 -2.45 0.07
N THR A 159 6.93 -2.35 -0.67
CA THR A 159 7.72 -3.53 -1.07
C THR A 159 9.16 -3.39 -0.61
N GLY A 160 9.78 -4.51 -0.24
CA GLY A 160 11.13 -4.49 0.29
C GLY A 160 11.56 -5.83 0.89
N ASP A 161 12.63 -5.82 1.68
CA ASP A 161 12.98 -6.92 2.59
C ASP A 161 12.67 -6.48 4.03
N ILE A 162 11.39 -6.35 4.34
CA ILE A 162 10.93 -5.62 5.53
C ILE A 162 10.89 -6.58 6.70
N ASN A 163 11.73 -6.34 7.71
CA ASN A 163 11.71 -7.09 8.95
C ASN A 163 10.57 -6.59 9.85
N LEU A 164 9.62 -7.48 10.17
CA LEU A 164 8.44 -7.19 10.99
C LEU A 164 8.82 -6.77 12.41
N ASN A 165 9.95 -7.25 12.94
CA ASN A 165 10.45 -6.88 14.27
C ASN A 165 10.90 -5.40 14.35
N GLU A 166 11.14 -4.75 13.22
CA GLU A 166 11.48 -3.33 13.17
C GLU A 166 10.23 -2.44 13.05
N ILE A 167 9.11 -2.99 12.55
CA ILE A 167 7.82 -2.29 12.46
C ILE A 167 7.21 -2.07 13.86
N SER A 168 7.31 -3.06 14.76
CA SER A 168 6.79 -2.95 16.13
C SER A 168 7.45 -1.78 16.87
N LYS A 169 8.78 -1.70 16.82
CA LYS A 169 9.59 -0.61 17.41
C LYS A 169 9.23 0.77 16.84
N LEU A 170 8.90 0.83 15.54
CA LEU A 170 8.45 2.07 14.90
C LEU A 170 7.08 2.52 15.43
N THR A 171 6.15 1.58 15.58
CA THR A 171 4.78 1.85 16.00
C THR A 171 4.74 2.39 17.43
N GLU A 172 5.61 1.88 18.32
CA GLU A 172 5.80 2.39 19.68
C GLU A 172 6.33 3.83 19.69
N LYS A 173 7.33 4.13 18.86
CA LYS A 173 7.93 5.47 18.79
C LYS A 173 7.00 6.52 18.16
N MET A 174 6.10 6.10 17.27
CA MET A 174 5.10 6.98 16.65
C MET A 174 3.79 7.11 17.46
N ASN A 175 3.71 6.45 18.63
CA ASN A 175 2.53 6.48 19.51
C ASN A 175 1.22 6.08 18.79
N ILE A 176 1.31 5.12 17.85
CA ILE A 176 0.16 4.63 17.10
C ILE A 176 -0.54 3.54 17.93
N PRO A 177 -1.84 3.69 18.26
CA PRO A 177 -2.56 2.70 19.06
C PRO A 177 -2.58 1.34 18.36
N GLY A 178 -2.04 0.30 19.01
CA GLY A 178 -2.05 -1.09 18.53
C GLY A 178 -0.68 -1.80 18.48
N GLY A 179 0.44 -1.07 18.46
CA GLY A 179 1.80 -1.64 18.36
C GLY A 179 2.17 -2.63 19.48
N GLN A 180 1.64 -2.39 20.69
CA GLN A 180 1.86 -3.22 21.88
C GLN A 180 1.33 -4.66 21.77
N HIS A 181 0.56 -4.98 20.73
CA HIS A 181 0.01 -6.32 20.52
C HIS A 181 0.85 -7.19 19.57
N LEU A 182 1.89 -6.63 18.95
CA LEU A 182 2.77 -7.35 18.02
C LEU A 182 3.94 -8.09 18.71
N GLU A 183 4.24 -7.77 19.98
CA GLU A 183 5.34 -8.39 20.73
C GLU A 183 5.01 -9.73 21.41
N LYS A 184 3.82 -10.31 21.20
CA LYS A 184 3.47 -11.58 21.85
C LYS A 184 3.51 -12.78 20.90
N LYS A 185 4.72 -13.28 20.65
CA LYS A 185 5.01 -14.71 20.53
C LYS A 185 6.41 -15.03 21.06
N GLN A 186 6.41 -15.54 22.30
CA GLN A 186 7.44 -16.28 23.07
C GLN A 186 8.73 -15.55 23.44
#